data_AF-A0A914G9V8-F1
#
_entry.id   AF-A0A914G9V8-F1
#
_cell.length_a   1.000
_cell.length_b   1.000
_cell.length_c   1.000
_cell.angle_alpha   90.00
_cell.angle_beta   90.00
_cell.angle_gamma   90.00
#
_symmetry.space_group_name_H-M   'P 1'
#
loop_
_entity.id
_entity.type
_entity.pdbx_description
1 polymer ?
#
loop_
_entity_poly.entity_id
_entity_poly.type
_entity_poly.pdbx_seq_one_letter_code
_entity_poly.pdbx_strand_id
1 'polypeptide(L)'
;MFSKRYNLIKNLKLGDTVIMWFNATQETAYVKHNLGPMLRNNDITKNLKLMIYDDQRDKIIPYVNELLGDPEAAKFVDGIAIHWYLDD
;
A
#
# COMPACT_ATOMS: atom_id res chain seq x y z
N MET A 1 22.64 10.59 -20.54
CA MET A 1 21.20 10.28 -20.50
C MET A 1 20.59 10.40 -19.08
N PHE A 2 21.34 10.11 -18.01
CA PHE A 2 20.87 10.23 -16.61
C PHE A 2 20.66 11.67 -16.09
N SER A 3 21.48 12.63 -16.51
CA SER A 3 21.41 14.02 -16.01
C SER A 3 20.09 14.75 -16.35
N LYS A 4 19.47 14.47 -17.49
CA LYS A 4 18.20 15.12 -17.89
C LYS A 4 17.00 14.65 -17.06
N ARG A 5 16.99 13.37 -16.62
CA ARG A 5 15.92 12.85 -15.74
C ARG A 5 16.01 13.40 -14.32
N TYR A 6 17.22 13.61 -13.80
CA TYR A 6 17.42 14.16 -12.44
C TYR A 6 16.86 15.58 -12.28
N ASN A 7 16.99 16.42 -13.31
CA ASN A 7 16.43 17.77 -13.32
C ASN A 7 14.90 17.82 -13.50
N LEU A 8 14.27 16.74 -13.98
CA LEU A 8 12.80 16.65 -14.06
C LEU A 8 12.17 16.45 -12.67
N ILE A 9 12.81 15.63 -11.83
CA ILE A 9 12.28 15.24 -10.51
C ILE A 9 12.33 16.42 -9.53
N LYS A 10 13.33 17.30 -9.66
CA LYS A 10 13.48 18.51 -8.82
C LYS A 10 12.40 19.57 -9.02
N ASN A 11 11.66 19.51 -10.13
CA ASN A 11 10.65 20.50 -10.48
C ASN A 11 9.21 20.00 -10.29
N LEU A 12 9.03 18.76 -9.81
CA LEU A 12 7.71 18.23 -9.49
C LEU A 12 7.11 19.02 -8.33
N LYS A 13 5.95 19.63 -8.59
CA LYS A 13 5.12 20.26 -7.57
C LYS A 13 4.24 19.21 -6.93
N LEU A 14 3.80 19.47 -5.69
CA LEU A 14 2.75 18.69 -5.05
C LEU A 14 1.49 18.76 -5.95
N GLY A 15 1.15 17.66 -6.61
CA GLY A 15 0.10 17.59 -7.65
C GLY A 15 0.57 17.03 -9.00
N ASP A 16 1.88 16.99 -9.27
CA ASP A 16 2.43 16.42 -10.50
C ASP A 16 2.65 14.90 -10.43
N THR A 17 2.46 14.31 -9.25
CA THR A 17 2.60 12.87 -8.99
C THR A 17 1.24 12.26 -8.69
N VAL A 18 0.90 11.17 -9.38
CA VAL A 18 -0.30 10.38 -9.06
C VAL A 18 0.00 9.58 -7.79
N ILE A 19 -0.47 10.09 -6.65
CA ILE A 19 -0.36 9.42 -5.35
C ILE A 19 -1.71 9.44 -4.63
N MET A 20 -1.91 8.47 -3.76
CA MET A 20 -3.00 8.46 -2.80
C MET A 20 -2.40 8.07 -1.46
N TRP A 21 -2.35 9.02 -0.53
CA TRP A 21 -1.69 8.82 0.76
C TRP A 21 -2.65 8.14 1.75
N PHE A 22 -2.17 7.07 2.39
CA PHE A 22 -2.82 6.38 3.50
C PHE A 22 -1.82 6.24 4.65
N ASN A 23 -2.29 6.41 5.88
CA ASN A 23 -1.61 5.85 7.05
C ASN A 23 -2.14 4.44 7.36
N ALA A 24 -1.45 3.74 8.27
CA ALA A 24 -1.78 2.36 8.64
C ALA A 24 -3.23 2.20 9.13
N THR A 25 -3.72 3.13 9.94
CA THR A 25 -5.11 3.11 10.42
C THR A 25 -6.11 3.24 9.28
N GLN A 26 -5.85 4.13 8.32
CA GLN A 26 -6.72 4.36 7.17
C GLN A 26 -6.73 3.17 6.21
N GLU A 27 -5.56 2.57 5.92
CA GLU A 27 -5.50 1.37 5.08
C GLU A 27 -6.19 0.19 5.78
N THR A 28 -5.98 0.03 7.08
CA THR A 28 -6.67 -1.00 7.89
C THR A 28 -8.18 -0.85 7.82
N ALA A 29 -8.70 0.37 8.04
CA ALA A 29 -10.13 0.65 7.95
C ALA A 29 -10.67 0.40 6.54
N TYR A 30 -9.93 0.78 5.49
CA TYR A 30 -10.32 0.58 4.10
C TYR A 30 -10.36 -0.90 3.72
N VAL A 31 -9.35 -1.69 4.10
CA VAL A 31 -9.32 -3.14 3.90
C VAL A 31 -10.49 -3.81 4.61
N LYS A 32 -10.74 -3.46 5.87
CA LYS A 32 -11.79 -4.04 6.71
C LYS A 32 -13.20 -3.73 6.22
N HIS A 33 -13.48 -2.47 5.93
CA HIS A 33 -14.85 -2.00 5.70
C HIS A 33 -15.23 -1.86 4.22
N ASN A 34 -14.26 -1.86 3.31
CA ASN A 34 -14.50 -1.61 1.89
C ASN A 34 -13.88 -2.66 0.99
N LEU A 35 -12.57 -2.63 0.80
CA LEU A 35 -11.89 -3.41 -0.24
C LEU A 35 -11.98 -4.92 -0.01
N GLY A 36 -11.71 -5.37 1.22
CA GLY A 36 -11.78 -6.78 1.59
C GLY A 36 -13.14 -7.40 1.31
N PRO A 37 -14.24 -6.87 1.88
CA PRO A 37 -15.60 -7.34 1.59
C PRO A 37 -15.94 -7.26 0.09
N MET A 38 -15.59 -6.17 -0.59
CA MET A 38 -15.87 -6.01 -2.01
C MET A 38 -15.20 -7.08 -2.88
N LEU A 39 -13.93 -7.41 -2.59
CA LEU A 39 -13.21 -8.46 -3.31
C LEU A 39 -13.81 -9.83 -3.01
N ARG A 40 -14.02 -10.18 -1.74
CA ARG A 40 -14.46 -11.53 -1.35
C ARG A 40 -15.91 -11.84 -1.71
N ASN A 41 -16.78 -10.83 -1.80
CA ASN A 41 -18.20 -11.02 -2.11
C ASN A 41 -18.53 -10.99 -3.61
N ASN A 42 -17.53 -10.86 -4.48
CA ASN A 42 -17.72 -10.80 -5.92
C ASN A 42 -17.17 -12.06 -6.59
N ASP A 43 -17.97 -12.71 -7.45
CA ASP A 43 -17.61 -13.99 -8.06
C ASP A 43 -16.37 -13.95 -8.97
N ILE A 44 -16.06 -12.78 -9.54
CA ILE A 44 -14.92 -12.57 -10.42
C ILE A 44 -13.65 -12.33 -9.60
N THR A 45 -13.74 -11.57 -8.52
CA THR A 45 -12.57 -11.07 -7.78
C THR A 45 -12.28 -11.81 -6.48
N LYS A 46 -13.16 -12.69 -5.99
CA LYS A 46 -13.00 -13.42 -4.71
C LYS A 46 -11.71 -14.21 -4.57
N ASN A 47 -11.16 -14.67 -5.70
CA ASN A 47 -9.93 -15.45 -5.75
C ASN A 47 -8.66 -14.60 -5.96
N LEU A 48 -8.79 -13.28 -6.15
CA LEU A 48 -7.64 -12.39 -6.26
C LEU A 48 -6.91 -12.31 -4.92
N LYS A 49 -5.59 -12.13 -5.00
CA LYS A 49 -4.74 -11.95 -3.83
C LYS A 49 -4.67 -10.47 -3.47
N LEU A 50 -4.86 -10.15 -2.19
CA LEU A 50 -4.75 -8.80 -1.67
C LEU A 50 -3.40 -8.63 -0.97
N MET A 51 -2.56 -7.76 -1.54
CA MET A 51 -1.28 -7.35 -0.95
C MET A 51 -1.44 -5.99 -0.30
N ILE A 52 -0.86 -5.79 0.89
CA ILE A 52 -0.90 -4.51 1.64
C ILE A 52 0.46 -3.80 1.64
N TYR A 53 0.49 -2.58 2.20
CA TYR A 53 1.67 -1.73 2.41
C TYR A 53 2.21 -1.07 1.13
N ASP A 54 2.80 -1.85 0.23
CA ASP A 54 3.34 -1.39 -1.06
C ASP A 54 4.22 -0.12 -0.97
N ASP A 55 5.05 -0.04 0.07
CA ASP A 55 5.95 1.09 0.32
C ASP A 55 7.33 0.64 0.83
N GLN A 56 8.18 1.59 1.21
CA GLN A 56 9.59 1.36 1.51
C GLN A 56 9.81 0.50 2.75
N ARG A 57 10.88 -0.30 2.75
CA ARG A 57 11.17 -1.24 3.84
C ARG A 57 11.44 -0.61 5.22
N ASP A 58 11.74 0.69 5.31
CA ASP A 58 12.15 1.37 6.55
C ASP A 58 11.05 1.42 7.62
N LYS A 59 9.79 1.47 7.22
CA LYS A 59 8.63 1.62 8.12
C LYS A 59 7.69 0.41 8.15
N ILE A 60 8.08 -0.69 7.52
CA ILE A 60 7.20 -1.83 7.28
C ILE A 60 6.64 -2.43 8.58
N ILE A 61 7.51 -2.70 9.56
CA ILE A 61 7.14 -3.42 10.78
C ILE A 61 6.03 -2.71 11.57
N PRO A 62 6.16 -1.43 11.99
CA PRO A 62 5.10 -0.76 12.73
C PRO A 62 3.82 -0.63 11.90
N TYR A 63 3.92 -0.41 10.59
CA TYR A 63 2.76 -0.25 9.72
C TYR A 63 1.94 -1.54 9.60
N VAL A 64 2.60 -2.65 9.22
CA VAL A 64 1.90 -3.92 8.99
C VAL A 64 1.40 -4.55 10.29
N ASN A 65 2.05 -4.29 11.43
CA ASN A 65 1.57 -4.74 12.74
C ASN A 65 0.21 -4.15 13.11
N GLU A 66 -0.08 -2.92 12.71
CA GLU A 66 -1.38 -2.30 12.96
C GLU A 66 -2.49 -3.03 12.18
N LEU A 67 -2.27 -3.26 10.88
CA LEU A 67 -3.25 -3.91 10.02
C LEU A 67 -3.41 -5.40 10.35
N LEU A 68 -2.29 -6.14 10.44
CA LEU A 68 -2.30 -7.56 10.74
C LEU A 68 -2.71 -7.86 12.19
N GLY A 69 -2.64 -6.87 13.08
CA GLY A 69 -3.14 -6.94 14.45
C GLY A 69 -4.67 -6.84 14.56
N ASP A 70 -5.37 -6.32 13.54
CA ASP A 70 -6.84 -6.33 13.49
C ASP A 70 -7.33 -7.57 12.73
N PRO A 71 -7.88 -8.60 13.41
CA PRO A 71 -8.30 -9.83 12.76
C PRO A 71 -9.41 -9.63 11.72
N GLU A 72 -10.21 -8.57 11.84
CA GLU A 72 -11.28 -8.25 10.89
C GLU A 72 -10.73 -7.64 9.59
N ALA A 73 -9.54 -7.06 9.62
CA ALA A 73 -8.80 -6.63 8.43
C ALA A 73 -7.91 -7.77 7.90
N ALA A 74 -7.13 -8.39 8.79
CA ALA A 74 -6.10 -9.37 8.47
C ALA A 74 -6.65 -10.58 7.69
N LYS A 75 -7.88 -11.01 7.96
CA LYS A 75 -8.53 -12.11 7.23
C LYS A 75 -8.66 -11.90 5.71
N PHE A 76 -8.55 -10.66 5.24
CA PHE A 76 -8.62 -10.34 3.82
C PHE A 76 -7.26 -10.31 3.12
N VAL A 77 -6.16 -10.25 3.88
CA VAL A 77 -4.80 -10.02 3.38
C VAL A 77 -4.11 -11.34 3.05
N ASP A 78 -3.48 -11.42 1.88
CA ASP A 78 -2.74 -12.59 1.42
C ASP A 78 -1.21 -12.39 1.49
N GLY A 79 -0.73 -11.15 1.61
CA GLY A 79 0.70 -10.85 1.72
C GLY A 79 1.02 -9.37 1.85
N ILE A 80 2.31 -9.06 1.95
CA ILE A 80 2.85 -7.70 2.08
C ILE A 80 3.71 -7.40 0.85
N ALA A 81 3.44 -6.27 0.18
CA ALA A 81 4.25 -5.77 -0.92
C ALA A 81 5.25 -4.73 -0.40
N ILE A 82 6.45 -4.69 -0.98
CA ILE A 82 7.53 -3.80 -0.54
C ILE A 82 8.24 -3.17 -1.73
N HIS A 83 8.73 -1.95 -1.49
CA HIS A 83 9.64 -1.26 -2.37
C HIS A 83 11.07 -1.26 -1.82
N TRP A 84 12.04 -1.23 -2.74
CA TRP A 84 13.48 -1.33 -2.43
C TRP A 84 14.26 -0.20 -3.12
N TYR A 85 13.80 1.04 -2.94
CA TYR A 85 14.45 2.22 -3.53
C TYR A 85 15.52 2.85 -2.64
N LEU A 86 15.45 2.58 -1.34
CA LEU A 86 16.37 3.10 -0.34
C LEU A 86 16.98 1.94 0.44
N ASP A 87 18.30 1.97 0.52
CA ASP A 87 19.08 1.10 1.37
C ASP A 87 19.85 1.95 2.37
N ASP A 88 19.69 1.62 3.64
CA ASP A 88 20.73 1.84 4.65
C ASP A 88 21.71 0.65 4.61
#